data_AF-A0A9X1PMZ3-F1
#
_entry.id   AF-A0A9X1PMZ3-F1
#
_cell.length_a   1.000
_cell.length_b   1.000
_cell.length_c   1.000
_cell.angle_alpha   90.00
_cell.angle_beta   90.00
_cell.angle_gamma   90.00
#
_symmetry.space_group_name_H-M   'P 1'
#
loop_
_entity.id
_entity.type
_entity.pdbx_description
1 polymer ?
#
loop_
_entity_poly.entity_id
_entity_poly.type
_entity_poly.pdbx_seq_one_letter_code
_entity_poly.pdbx_strand_id
1 'polypeptide(L)'
;MNINFTFSDTIAGYITGYNAEERWFTVETSDKRPFKINLIASTYARGVQNLTEGWQDPGDIAPFLSTNGQYVFAYGTFYPNAGADESTFEAQQLIFPGKEPKAYRHEEQNYWITQISSIASSYLKWQFDYPKEEINYKNYRTMLHLGGSKKGDYLQETDTISRMVYGFASAYLLTGKDEFLEGAELGTEYLRDHMRFFDQDDDLVYWYHGLKVEGQKETKLLTSEFGDDLDSLPMYEQIYALAGPTQTYRITGDQRIRDDIDKTIDLFEKYFKDPNGVGYYSHLHPITLDAHEESLAHNKARKNWNSVGDHAPAYLINLWLASGEQKHADFLEYTFDTITKYFPDYENSPFVQEKFFEDWSKDQTWGWQQNRAVVGHNLKIAWNLIRQQSLTPKEEYLAFAKKIAELMPAAGSDQQRGGWYDVVERVQKTGDKHQFVWHDRKAWWQQEQAILAYLIMYGVLGDKEYEKQAREAAAFYNAFFLDNDDGGVYFNVLGNGMPYLLGTERFKGSHSMSAYHSTELCYLSAVYINLLITKQPTYFYFKPYPNGWKDNILRVSPDILPPGSVYISEVFIDDQPYTDFDAYALTVKLPETEERIRVKVQISSAK
;
A
#
# COMPACT_ATOMS: atom_id res chain seq x y z
N MET A 1 11.49 -10.14 33.59
CA MET A 1 12.84 -10.36 33.00
C MET A 1 13.77 -9.47 33.80
N ASN A 2 14.81 -10.02 34.45
CA ASN A 2 15.76 -9.19 35.20
C ASN A 2 16.70 -8.51 34.21
N ILE A 3 16.32 -7.33 33.73
CA ILE A 3 17.17 -6.46 32.93
C ILE A 3 18.35 -6.05 33.81
N ASN A 4 19.57 -6.43 33.41
CA ASN A 4 20.80 -6.15 34.17
C ASN A 4 21.77 -5.20 33.42
N PHE A 5 21.33 -4.62 32.30
CA PHE A 5 22.07 -3.63 31.52
C PHE A 5 21.11 -2.54 31.01
N THR A 6 21.67 -1.40 30.62
CA THR A 6 20.90 -0.26 30.13
C THR A 6 20.71 -0.32 28.61
N PHE A 7 19.51 -0.04 28.12
CA PHE A 7 19.22 0.09 26.69
C PHE A 7 18.04 1.05 26.46
N SER A 8 17.98 1.63 25.25
CA SER A 8 16.87 2.49 24.85
C SER A 8 15.86 1.73 24.00
N ASP A 9 14.58 2.00 24.21
CA ASP A 9 13.48 1.32 23.54
C ASP A 9 12.19 2.16 23.56
N THR A 10 11.19 1.73 22.80
CA THR A 10 9.86 2.34 22.73
C THR A 10 8.83 1.50 23.47
N ILE A 11 7.91 2.16 24.16
CA ILE A 11 6.68 1.58 24.70
C ILE A 11 5.50 2.34 24.08
N ALA A 12 4.56 1.62 23.50
CA ALA A 12 3.33 2.15 22.93
C ALA A 12 2.13 1.55 23.65
N GLY A 13 1.15 2.37 23.98
CA GLY A 13 -0.04 1.87 24.66
C GLY A 13 -0.99 2.95 25.11
N TYR A 14 -1.99 2.52 25.88
CA TYR A 14 -3.07 3.34 26.39
C TYR A 14 -2.77 3.76 27.83
N ILE A 15 -2.84 5.05 28.13
CA ILE A 15 -2.60 5.57 29.47
C ILE A 15 -3.68 5.06 30.43
N THR A 16 -3.26 4.53 31.58
CA THR A 16 -4.12 3.98 32.64
C THR A 16 -4.03 4.74 33.97
N GLY A 17 -3.04 5.61 34.13
CA GLY A 17 -2.83 6.39 35.36
C GLY A 17 -1.75 7.45 35.20
N TYR A 18 -1.82 8.52 36.00
CA TYR A 18 -0.86 9.63 35.97
C TYR A 18 -0.72 10.27 37.35
N ASN A 19 0.51 10.51 37.76
CA ASN A 19 0.88 11.25 38.96
C ASN A 19 1.78 12.43 38.58
N ALA A 20 1.22 13.64 38.67
CA ALA A 20 1.92 14.87 38.35
C ALA A 20 3.02 15.23 39.37
N GLU A 21 2.80 14.95 40.65
CA GLU A 21 3.73 15.27 41.75
C GLU A 21 4.99 14.40 41.68
N GLU A 22 4.81 13.09 41.50
CA GLU A 22 5.90 12.12 41.37
C GLU A 22 6.42 11.98 39.93
N ARG A 23 5.84 12.72 38.98
CA ARG A 23 6.24 12.76 37.56
C ARG A 23 6.30 11.40 36.88
N TRP A 24 5.23 10.62 36.95
CA TRP A 24 5.12 9.37 36.18
C TRP A 24 3.69 9.12 35.69
N PHE A 25 3.58 8.27 34.67
CA PHE A 25 2.30 7.75 34.19
C PHE A 25 2.42 6.25 33.92
N THR A 26 1.29 5.55 33.84
CA THR A 26 1.23 4.14 33.47
C THR A 26 0.56 3.97 32.13
N VAL A 27 1.05 3.00 31.36
CA VAL A 27 0.44 2.58 30.08
C VAL A 27 0.16 1.09 30.11
N GLU A 28 -0.90 0.69 29.40
CA GLU A 28 -1.20 -0.68 29.05
C GLU A 28 -0.94 -0.87 27.55
N THR A 29 -0.03 -1.79 27.20
CA THR A 29 0.26 -2.15 25.80
C THR A 29 -0.91 -2.92 25.17
N SER A 30 -0.89 -3.10 23.84
CA SER A 30 -1.97 -3.77 23.12
C SER A 30 -2.21 -5.22 23.57
N ASP A 31 -1.15 -5.88 24.06
CA ASP A 31 -1.19 -7.21 24.69
C ASP A 31 -1.41 -7.18 26.22
N LYS A 32 -1.92 -6.07 26.75
CA LYS A 32 -2.38 -5.92 28.15
C LYS A 32 -1.27 -5.92 29.21
N ARG A 33 -0.01 -5.66 28.83
CA ARG A 33 1.08 -5.53 29.80
C ARG A 33 1.15 -4.10 30.35
N PRO A 34 1.20 -3.92 31.67
CA PRO A 34 1.37 -2.61 32.28
C PRO A 34 2.83 -2.18 32.28
N PHE A 35 3.09 -0.89 32.04
CA PHE A 35 4.40 -0.27 32.20
C PHE A 35 4.26 1.06 32.95
N LYS A 36 5.15 1.28 33.93
CA LYS A 36 5.32 2.59 34.58
C LYS A 36 6.40 3.38 33.84
N ILE A 37 6.05 4.60 33.43
CA ILE A 37 6.90 5.50 32.66
C ILE A 37 7.20 6.74 33.50
N ASN A 38 8.48 6.96 33.81
CA ASN A 38 8.92 8.11 34.60
C ASN A 38 9.32 9.27 33.67
N LEU A 39 8.90 10.49 34.03
CA LEU A 39 9.19 11.73 33.31
C LEU A 39 10.37 12.45 33.95
N ILE A 40 11.47 12.57 33.20
CA ILE A 40 12.66 13.30 33.62
C ILE A 40 12.55 14.79 33.23
N ALA A 41 13.51 15.60 33.69
CA ALA A 41 13.51 17.04 33.40
C ALA A 41 13.68 17.34 31.90
N SER A 42 14.34 16.45 31.16
CA SER A 42 14.57 16.56 29.72
C SER A 42 13.51 15.87 28.85
N THR A 43 12.47 15.27 29.45
CA THR A 43 11.38 14.67 28.67
C THR A 43 10.68 15.76 27.86
N TYR A 44 10.61 15.57 26.55
CA TYR A 44 9.83 16.42 25.65
C TYR A 44 8.77 15.58 24.93
N ALA A 45 7.76 16.25 24.37
CA ALA A 45 6.69 15.60 23.66
C ALA A 45 6.45 16.28 22.31
N ARG A 46 5.96 15.51 21.34
CA ARG A 46 5.47 16.02 20.06
C ARG A 46 4.13 15.43 19.68
N GLY A 47 3.35 16.18 18.92
CA GLY A 47 2.30 15.61 18.09
C GLY A 47 2.89 14.92 16.86
N VAL A 48 2.11 14.02 16.26
CA VAL A 48 2.37 13.50 14.91
C VAL A 48 2.37 14.64 13.89
N GLN A 49 3.34 14.62 12.98
CA GLN A 49 3.57 15.58 11.91
C GLN A 49 3.19 14.96 10.57
N ASN A 50 2.59 15.73 9.66
CA ASN A 50 2.53 15.36 8.25
C ASN A 50 3.79 15.85 7.50
N LEU A 51 4.04 15.37 6.28
CA LEU A 51 5.32 15.58 5.56
C LEU A 51 5.70 17.04 5.30
N THR A 52 4.73 17.94 5.17
CA THR A 52 4.96 19.37 4.93
C THR A 52 4.86 20.22 6.19
N GLU A 53 4.68 19.59 7.36
CA GLU A 53 4.52 20.30 8.62
C GLU A 53 5.85 20.37 9.37
N GLY A 54 6.09 21.50 10.01
CA GLY A 54 7.14 21.61 11.01
C GLY A 54 6.74 20.95 12.33
N TRP A 55 7.62 21.09 13.33
CA TRP A 55 7.42 20.59 14.70
C TRP A 55 6.01 20.85 15.23
N GLN A 56 5.33 19.80 15.70
CA GLN A 56 4.03 19.89 16.35
C GLN A 56 4.21 19.88 17.87
N ASP A 57 4.18 21.05 18.48
CA ASP A 57 4.19 21.21 19.93
C ASP A 57 2.81 20.81 20.51
N PRO A 58 2.73 19.81 21.41
CA PRO A 58 1.48 19.41 22.03
C PRO A 58 1.04 20.41 23.13
N GLY A 59 1.85 21.41 23.46
CA GLY A 59 1.58 22.35 24.53
C GLY A 59 1.70 21.68 25.90
N ASP A 60 0.73 21.93 26.79
CA ASP A 60 0.66 21.23 28.06
C ASP A 60 0.30 19.75 27.84
N ILE A 61 1.18 18.85 28.30
CA ILE A 61 0.98 17.41 28.17
C ILE A 61 0.12 16.82 29.30
N ALA A 62 -0.11 17.55 30.40
CA ALA A 62 -0.88 17.06 31.53
C ALA A 62 -2.33 16.63 31.16
N PRO A 63 -3.06 17.32 30.27
CA PRO A 63 -4.36 16.86 29.78
C PRO A 63 -4.30 15.50 29.06
N PHE A 64 -3.25 15.25 28.26
CA PHE A 64 -3.06 13.95 27.61
C PHE A 64 -2.77 12.87 28.64
N LEU A 65 -1.83 13.13 29.55
CA LEU A 65 -1.41 12.16 30.56
C LEU A 65 -2.50 11.86 31.59
N SER A 66 -3.37 12.81 31.91
CA SER A 66 -4.50 12.58 32.82
C SER A 66 -5.70 11.87 32.16
N THR A 67 -5.68 11.68 30.84
CA THR A 67 -6.80 11.09 30.10
C THR A 67 -6.64 9.57 29.95
N ASN A 68 -7.43 8.80 30.70
CA ASN A 68 -7.48 7.35 30.59
C ASN A 68 -7.87 6.91 29.16
N GLY A 69 -7.08 6.01 28.57
CA GLY A 69 -7.23 5.55 27.19
C GLY A 69 -6.61 6.46 26.14
N GLN A 70 -5.80 7.46 26.51
CA GLN A 70 -4.96 8.19 25.55
C GLN A 70 -3.88 7.25 25.01
N TYR A 71 -3.75 7.12 23.69
CA TYR A 71 -2.66 6.36 23.08
C TYR A 71 -1.38 7.21 23.00
N VAL A 72 -0.23 6.64 23.35
CA VAL A 72 1.05 7.36 23.37
C VAL A 72 2.21 6.44 23.01
N PHE A 73 3.20 6.96 22.30
CA PHE A 73 4.52 6.34 22.19
C PHE A 73 5.47 7.02 23.16
N ALA A 74 6.20 6.25 23.95
CA ALA A 74 7.25 6.72 24.84
C ALA A 74 8.56 6.05 24.46
N TYR A 75 9.49 6.82 23.90
CA TYR A 75 10.86 6.36 23.66
C TYR A 75 11.73 6.75 24.85
N GLY A 76 12.44 5.79 25.40
CA GLY A 76 13.39 6.08 26.45
C GLY A 76 14.25 4.93 26.92
N THR A 77 14.80 5.04 28.13
CA THR A 77 15.86 4.16 28.60
C THR A 77 15.41 3.29 29.77
N PHE A 78 15.67 1.99 29.67
CA PHE A 78 15.57 1.05 30.79
C PHE A 78 16.85 1.09 31.63
N TYR A 79 16.72 1.30 32.93
CA TYR A 79 17.79 1.20 33.90
C TYR A 79 17.61 -0.02 34.80
N PRO A 80 18.66 -0.84 35.00
CA PRO A 80 18.63 -1.92 35.96
C PRO A 80 18.61 -1.33 37.39
N ASN A 81 17.65 -1.74 38.21
CA ASN A 81 17.61 -1.37 39.61
C ASN A 81 18.35 -2.43 40.43
N ALA A 82 19.53 -2.08 40.95
CA ALA A 82 20.31 -3.02 41.76
C ALA A 82 19.51 -3.49 42.99
N GLY A 83 19.15 -4.77 43.02
CA GLY A 83 18.42 -5.39 44.13
C GLY A 83 16.90 -5.21 44.11
N ALA A 84 16.31 -4.66 43.04
CA ALA A 84 14.86 -4.64 42.83
C ALA A 84 14.45 -5.62 41.72
N ASP A 85 13.23 -6.14 41.83
CA ASP A 85 12.67 -7.12 40.87
C ASP A 85 12.21 -6.48 39.54
N GLU A 86 12.17 -5.14 39.46
CA GLU A 86 11.69 -4.39 38.30
C GLU A 86 12.70 -3.32 37.87
N SER A 87 12.88 -3.15 36.55
CA SER A 87 13.67 -2.08 35.94
C SER A 87 12.91 -0.75 35.94
N THR A 88 13.62 0.37 36.04
CA THR A 88 13.04 1.71 35.85
C THR A 88 13.06 2.08 34.37
N PHE A 89 11.94 2.56 33.82
CA PHE A 89 11.89 3.17 32.50
C PHE A 89 11.73 4.69 32.62
N GLU A 90 12.66 5.44 32.05
CA GLU A 90 12.63 6.91 31.98
C GLU A 90 12.40 7.33 30.53
N ALA A 91 11.35 8.10 30.26
CA ALA A 91 11.03 8.56 28.90
C ALA A 91 11.81 9.83 28.54
N GLN A 92 12.50 9.81 27.40
CA GLN A 92 13.13 11.00 26.82
C GLN A 92 12.19 11.71 25.84
N GLN A 93 11.36 10.95 25.11
CA GLN A 93 10.45 11.48 24.12
C GLN A 93 9.06 10.84 24.25
N LEU A 94 8.02 11.67 24.16
CA LEU A 94 6.64 11.24 23.97
C LEU A 94 6.13 11.66 22.59
N ILE A 95 5.33 10.81 21.95
CA ILE A 95 4.63 11.13 20.71
C ILE A 95 3.13 10.86 20.88
N PHE A 96 2.33 11.90 20.69
CA PHE A 96 0.86 11.82 20.72
C PHE A 96 0.29 11.81 19.31
N PRO A 97 -0.67 10.91 18.99
CA PRO A 97 -1.32 10.86 17.68
C PRO A 97 -2.20 12.08 17.35
N GLY A 98 -2.55 12.88 18.36
CA GLY A 98 -3.54 13.96 18.31
C GLY A 98 -3.03 15.29 18.85
N LYS A 99 -3.75 16.38 18.56
CA LYS A 99 -3.58 17.70 19.21
C LYS A 99 -4.41 17.86 20.49
N GLU A 100 -5.35 16.94 20.70
CA GLU A 100 -6.22 16.88 21.87
C GLU A 100 -6.28 15.44 22.39
N PRO A 101 -6.61 15.22 23.67
CA PRO A 101 -6.76 13.87 24.20
C PRO A 101 -7.78 13.05 23.41
N LYS A 102 -7.44 11.80 23.10
CA LYS A 102 -8.20 10.84 22.30
C LYS A 102 -8.48 11.24 20.85
N ALA A 103 -7.91 12.34 20.37
CA ALA A 103 -7.95 12.69 18.96
C ALA A 103 -6.82 11.98 18.18
N TYR A 104 -7.07 11.70 16.90
CA TYR A 104 -6.11 11.11 15.98
C TYR A 104 -6.04 11.97 14.73
N ARG A 105 -4.90 12.65 14.50
CA ARG A 105 -4.76 13.59 13.38
C ARG A 105 -4.91 12.93 12.02
N HIS A 106 -4.51 11.67 11.92
CA HIS A 106 -4.65 10.88 10.70
C HIS A 106 -6.11 10.52 10.37
N GLU A 107 -7.08 10.89 11.21
CA GLU A 107 -8.52 10.81 10.91
C GLU A 107 -9.10 12.16 10.44
N GLU A 108 -8.32 13.25 10.44
CA GLU A 108 -8.74 14.53 9.88
C GLU A 108 -8.97 14.39 8.37
N GLN A 109 -10.08 14.97 7.87
CA GLN A 109 -10.58 14.77 6.50
C GLN A 109 -9.52 14.95 5.39
N ASN A 110 -8.64 15.94 5.55
CA ASN A 110 -7.63 16.29 4.54
C ASN A 110 -6.23 15.73 4.84
N TYR A 111 -6.02 15.01 5.95
CA TYR A 111 -4.69 14.58 6.37
C TYR A 111 -3.98 13.75 5.28
N TRP A 112 -4.66 12.75 4.74
CA TRP A 112 -4.13 11.90 3.67
C TRP A 112 -4.10 12.59 2.30
N ILE A 113 -4.99 13.55 2.04
CA ILE A 113 -4.99 14.36 0.82
C ILE A 113 -3.77 15.29 0.79
N THR A 114 -3.40 15.88 1.93
CA THR A 114 -2.16 16.65 2.06
C THR A 114 -0.94 15.74 1.92
N GLN A 115 -0.96 14.55 2.53
CA GLN A 115 0.16 13.61 2.46
C GLN A 115 0.41 13.10 1.04
N ILE A 116 -0.62 12.66 0.30
CA ILE A 116 -0.46 12.21 -1.10
C ILE A 116 0.09 13.32 -1.99
N SER A 117 -0.40 14.56 -1.82
CA SER A 117 0.12 15.71 -2.57
C SER A 117 1.59 15.94 -2.27
N SER A 118 2.03 15.80 -1.01
CA SER A 118 3.45 15.96 -0.64
C SER A 118 4.31 14.88 -1.27
N ILE A 119 3.89 13.61 -1.18
CA ILE A 119 4.63 12.48 -1.73
C ILE A 119 4.77 12.61 -3.25
N ALA A 120 3.65 12.85 -3.95
CA ALA A 120 3.67 13.03 -5.40
C ALA A 120 4.56 14.21 -5.83
N SER A 121 4.48 15.35 -5.15
CA SER A 121 5.36 16.49 -5.43
C SER A 121 6.85 16.16 -5.18
N SER A 122 7.18 15.39 -4.15
CA SER A 122 8.55 14.91 -3.92
C SER A 122 9.06 14.06 -5.08
N TYR A 123 8.27 13.12 -5.60
CA TYR A 123 8.68 12.28 -6.73
C TYR A 123 8.81 13.08 -8.04
N LEU A 124 7.93 14.05 -8.30
CA LEU A 124 8.09 14.97 -9.44
C LEU A 124 9.42 15.75 -9.35
N LYS A 125 9.74 16.25 -8.16
CA LYS A 125 11.01 16.95 -7.92
C LYS A 125 12.22 16.02 -8.06
N TRP A 126 12.20 14.85 -7.42
CA TRP A 126 13.35 13.94 -7.43
C TRP A 126 13.61 13.35 -8.81
N GLN A 127 12.56 13.00 -9.55
CA GLN A 127 12.70 12.40 -10.87
C GLN A 127 12.87 13.42 -11.99
N PHE A 128 12.39 14.64 -11.86
CA PHE A 128 12.36 15.58 -12.99
C PHE A 128 12.85 16.99 -12.66
N ASP A 129 13.18 17.31 -11.40
CA ASP A 129 13.42 18.69 -10.91
C ASP A 129 12.25 19.64 -11.22
N TYR A 130 11.04 19.11 -11.38
CA TYR A 130 9.82 19.90 -11.57
C TYR A 130 9.53 20.76 -10.32
N PRO A 131 9.06 22.02 -10.45
CA PRO A 131 8.68 22.72 -11.70
C PRO A 131 9.80 23.53 -12.34
N LYS A 132 11.07 23.34 -11.96
CA LYS A 132 12.18 24.09 -12.59
C LYS A 132 12.44 23.62 -14.01
N GLU A 133 12.21 22.33 -14.26
CA GLU A 133 12.34 21.68 -15.56
C GLU A 133 11.01 20.99 -15.92
N GLU A 134 10.81 20.73 -17.22
CA GLU A 134 9.69 19.96 -17.72
C GLU A 134 9.82 18.47 -17.33
N ILE A 135 8.68 17.79 -17.18
CA ILE A 135 8.66 16.36 -16.86
C ILE A 135 9.21 15.58 -18.07
N ASN A 136 10.31 14.86 -17.86
CA ASN A 136 10.95 14.06 -18.91
C ASN A 136 11.38 12.69 -18.39
N TYR A 137 10.66 11.64 -18.79
CA TYR A 137 10.90 10.27 -18.35
C TYR A 137 12.22 9.66 -18.81
N LYS A 138 12.92 10.24 -19.80
CA LYS A 138 14.32 9.86 -20.11
C LYS A 138 15.27 10.13 -18.93
N ASN A 139 14.89 11.07 -18.06
CA ASN A 139 15.64 11.40 -16.85
C ASN A 139 15.25 10.51 -15.66
N TYR A 140 14.16 9.73 -15.72
CA TYR A 140 13.75 8.83 -14.65
C TYR A 140 14.87 7.87 -14.27
N ARG A 141 15.03 7.56 -12.98
CA ARG A 141 15.92 6.48 -12.51
C ARG A 141 15.20 5.64 -11.47
N THR A 142 15.40 4.32 -11.53
CA THR A 142 14.84 3.41 -10.54
C THR A 142 15.41 3.69 -9.15
N MET A 143 16.72 3.94 -9.05
CA MET A 143 17.38 4.18 -7.77
C MET A 143 17.37 5.67 -7.39
N LEU A 144 16.69 6.01 -6.29
CA LEU A 144 16.72 7.33 -5.68
C LEU A 144 17.34 7.26 -4.29
N HIS A 145 18.38 8.04 -4.03
CA HIS A 145 18.96 8.17 -2.69
C HIS A 145 18.02 8.90 -1.72
N LEU A 146 18.39 8.95 -0.43
CA LEU A 146 17.55 9.49 0.64
C LEU A 146 16.98 10.90 0.34
N GLY A 147 17.83 11.83 -0.10
CA GLY A 147 17.42 13.17 -0.53
C GLY A 147 16.91 13.26 -1.98
N GLY A 148 16.58 12.13 -2.59
CA GLY A 148 16.08 12.04 -3.97
C GLY A 148 17.11 12.24 -5.08
N SER A 149 18.40 12.26 -4.74
CA SER A 149 19.45 12.33 -5.77
C SER A 149 19.59 11.01 -6.52
N LYS A 150 19.94 11.10 -7.80
CA LYS A 150 20.19 9.96 -8.69
C LYS A 150 21.69 9.69 -8.75
N LYS A 151 22.11 8.42 -8.65
CA LYS A 151 23.52 8.08 -8.84
C LYS A 151 23.73 6.64 -9.30
N GLY A 152 24.46 6.50 -10.40
CA GLY A 152 25.17 5.27 -10.72
C GLY A 152 24.34 4.16 -11.34
N ASP A 153 23.02 4.31 -11.48
CA ASP A 153 22.18 3.46 -12.31
C ASP A 153 21.72 4.21 -13.56
N TYR A 154 21.69 3.46 -14.66
CA TYR A 154 21.07 3.89 -15.91
C TYR A 154 19.88 2.98 -16.24
N LEU A 155 19.45 2.19 -15.26
CA LEU A 155 18.33 1.27 -15.35
C LEU A 155 17.03 2.04 -15.09
N GLN A 156 16.03 1.72 -15.89
CA GLN A 156 14.68 2.20 -15.77
C GLN A 156 13.77 0.98 -15.84
N GLU A 157 13.28 0.54 -14.69
CA GLU A 157 12.42 -0.64 -14.59
C GLU A 157 10.97 -0.28 -14.88
N THR A 158 10.30 -1.14 -15.63
CA THR A 158 8.94 -0.91 -16.11
C THR A 158 7.93 -0.85 -14.97
N ASP A 159 8.02 -1.79 -14.05
CA ASP A 159 7.09 -1.89 -12.91
C ASP A 159 7.26 -0.69 -11.96
N THR A 160 8.48 -0.20 -11.72
CA THR A 160 8.74 0.95 -10.85
C THR A 160 8.27 2.27 -11.48
N ILE A 161 8.38 2.43 -12.80
CA ILE A 161 7.78 3.56 -13.53
C ILE A 161 6.25 3.48 -13.43
N SER A 162 5.67 2.32 -13.72
CA SER A 162 4.22 2.13 -13.67
C SER A 162 3.64 2.39 -12.27
N ARG A 163 4.33 1.91 -11.23
CA ARG A 163 4.04 2.21 -9.82
C ARG A 163 4.08 3.71 -9.50
N MET A 164 5.02 4.45 -10.08
CA MET A 164 5.07 5.91 -9.91
C MET A 164 3.92 6.61 -10.62
N VAL A 165 3.62 6.19 -11.85
CA VAL A 165 2.48 6.68 -12.64
C VAL A 165 1.17 6.48 -11.88
N TYR A 166 0.97 5.32 -11.24
CA TYR A 166 -0.18 5.07 -10.38
C TYR A 166 -0.29 6.11 -9.26
N GLY A 167 0.84 6.47 -8.64
CA GLY A 167 0.86 7.45 -7.56
C GLY A 167 0.50 8.85 -8.04
N PHE A 168 0.99 9.26 -9.20
CA PHE A 168 0.60 10.53 -9.82
C PHE A 168 -0.88 10.57 -10.21
N ALA A 169 -1.38 9.51 -10.85
CA ALA A 169 -2.80 9.39 -11.21
C ALA A 169 -3.70 9.43 -9.96
N SER A 170 -3.34 8.71 -8.90
CA SER A 170 -4.07 8.71 -7.63
C SER A 170 -4.03 10.06 -6.91
N ALA A 171 -2.90 10.77 -6.99
CA ALA A 171 -2.78 12.13 -6.48
C ALA A 171 -3.68 13.10 -7.25
N TYR A 172 -3.77 12.98 -8.58
CA TYR A 172 -4.70 13.77 -9.39
C TYR A 172 -6.15 13.51 -8.99
N LEU A 173 -6.55 12.23 -8.85
CA LEU A 173 -7.93 11.86 -8.46
C LEU A 173 -8.37 12.54 -7.16
N LEU A 174 -7.48 12.78 -6.19
CA LEU A 174 -7.81 13.45 -4.93
C LEU A 174 -7.63 14.97 -4.92
N THR A 175 -6.77 15.52 -5.77
CA THR A 175 -6.34 16.92 -5.64
C THR A 175 -6.75 17.80 -6.82
N GLY A 176 -7.00 17.21 -7.99
CA GLY A 176 -7.28 17.91 -9.24
C GLY A 176 -6.10 18.73 -9.79
N LYS A 177 -4.88 18.50 -9.28
CA LYS A 177 -3.67 19.22 -9.67
C LYS A 177 -3.09 18.68 -10.99
N ASP A 178 -3.12 19.50 -12.04
CA ASP A 178 -2.77 19.10 -13.40
C ASP A 178 -1.33 18.56 -13.52
N GLU A 179 -0.38 19.02 -12.71
CA GLU A 179 1.00 18.52 -12.73
C GLU A 179 1.11 17.02 -12.41
N PHE A 180 0.18 16.49 -11.61
CA PHE A 180 0.11 15.06 -11.32
C PHE A 180 -0.48 14.28 -12.49
N LEU A 181 -1.49 14.82 -13.17
CA LEU A 181 -2.02 14.18 -14.37
C LEU A 181 -0.99 14.19 -15.51
N GLU A 182 -0.30 15.31 -15.72
CA GLU A 182 0.78 15.42 -16.70
C GLU A 182 1.88 14.38 -16.42
N GLY A 183 2.31 14.25 -15.16
CA GLY A 183 3.25 13.22 -14.74
C GLY A 183 2.76 11.79 -15.04
N ALA A 184 1.48 11.50 -14.83
CA ALA A 184 0.89 10.19 -15.11
C ALA A 184 0.78 9.91 -16.62
N GLU A 185 0.32 10.87 -17.41
CA GLU A 185 0.15 10.73 -18.85
C GLU A 185 1.49 10.57 -19.57
N LEU A 186 2.48 11.43 -19.27
CA LEU A 186 3.82 11.33 -19.86
C LEU A 186 4.52 10.03 -19.49
N GLY A 187 4.32 9.53 -18.27
CA GLY A 187 4.87 8.24 -17.85
C GLY A 187 4.20 7.07 -18.53
N THR A 188 2.87 7.15 -18.72
CA THR A 188 2.12 6.14 -19.46
C THR A 188 2.57 6.09 -20.93
N GLU A 189 2.70 7.24 -21.59
CA GLU A 189 3.21 7.28 -22.97
C GLU A 189 4.65 6.76 -23.04
N TYR A 190 5.52 7.10 -22.08
CA TYR A 190 6.88 6.57 -22.02
C TYR A 190 6.92 5.04 -21.93
N LEU A 191 6.08 4.45 -21.08
CA LEU A 191 5.92 3.00 -20.99
C LEU A 191 5.48 2.42 -22.34
N ARG A 192 4.46 3.01 -22.97
CA ARG A 192 3.87 2.52 -24.22
C ARG A 192 4.82 2.62 -25.43
N ASP A 193 5.66 3.64 -25.46
CA ASP A 193 6.61 3.89 -26.54
C ASP A 193 7.90 3.07 -26.40
N HIS A 194 8.40 2.90 -25.16
CA HIS A 194 9.72 2.33 -24.92
C HIS A 194 9.70 0.93 -24.29
N MET A 195 8.77 0.66 -23.37
CA MET A 195 8.72 -0.57 -22.55
C MET A 195 7.72 -1.61 -23.05
N ARG A 196 6.73 -1.20 -23.82
CA ARG A 196 5.74 -2.10 -24.42
C ARG A 196 6.35 -2.87 -25.60
N PHE A 197 6.14 -4.18 -25.63
CA PHE A 197 6.33 -5.01 -26.80
C PHE A 197 4.97 -5.48 -27.30
N PHE A 198 4.65 -5.17 -28.56
CA PHE A 198 3.46 -5.65 -29.22
C PHE A 198 3.85 -6.76 -30.20
N ASP A 199 3.42 -7.98 -29.90
CA ASP A 199 3.55 -9.11 -30.79
C ASP A 199 2.43 -9.08 -31.82
N GLN A 200 2.78 -8.80 -33.08
CA GLN A 200 1.82 -8.69 -34.17
C GLN A 200 1.27 -10.05 -34.63
N ASP A 201 2.04 -11.13 -34.45
CA ASP A 201 1.66 -12.46 -34.92
C ASP A 201 0.62 -13.08 -33.98
N ASP A 202 0.79 -12.85 -32.68
CA ASP A 202 -0.09 -13.36 -31.63
C ASP A 202 -1.16 -12.36 -31.15
N ASP A 203 -1.08 -11.10 -31.58
CA ASP A 203 -1.92 -9.97 -31.16
C ASP A 203 -1.89 -9.72 -29.63
N LEU A 204 -0.70 -9.81 -29.04
CA LEU A 204 -0.47 -9.72 -27.59
C LEU A 204 0.45 -8.57 -27.20
N VAL A 205 0.32 -8.14 -25.95
CA VAL A 205 1.25 -7.20 -25.32
C VAL A 205 1.93 -7.85 -24.14
N TYR A 206 3.26 -7.75 -24.11
CA TYR A 206 4.05 -7.96 -22.91
C TYR A 206 5.06 -6.82 -22.75
N TRP A 207 5.58 -6.68 -21.55
CA TRP A 207 6.38 -5.54 -21.12
C TRP A 207 7.81 -5.97 -20.87
N TYR A 208 8.78 -5.25 -21.42
CA TYR A 208 10.19 -5.42 -21.08
C TYR A 208 10.37 -5.20 -19.57
N HIS A 209 11.26 -5.96 -18.92
CA HIS A 209 11.67 -5.70 -17.53
C HIS A 209 12.11 -4.24 -17.35
N GLY A 210 12.92 -3.74 -18.28
CA GLY A 210 13.32 -2.35 -18.25
C GLY A 210 14.22 -1.92 -19.41
N LEU A 211 14.76 -0.71 -19.28
CA LEU A 211 15.73 -0.12 -20.20
C LEU A 211 17.01 0.23 -19.47
N LYS A 212 18.14 -0.03 -20.13
CA LYS A 212 19.41 0.59 -19.79
C LYS A 212 19.69 1.78 -20.71
N VAL A 213 19.80 2.97 -20.13
CA VAL A 213 19.94 4.25 -20.86
C VAL A 213 21.36 4.82 -20.73
N GLU A 214 22.22 4.54 -21.71
CA GLU A 214 23.60 5.03 -21.75
C GLU A 214 23.72 6.22 -22.72
N GLY A 215 23.56 7.44 -22.19
CA GLY A 215 23.53 8.65 -23.01
C GLY A 215 22.28 8.68 -23.91
N GLN A 216 22.46 8.49 -25.22
CA GLN A 216 21.36 8.39 -26.19
C GLN A 216 21.03 6.94 -26.58
N LYS A 217 21.79 5.96 -26.09
CA LYS A 217 21.59 4.54 -26.41
C LYS A 217 20.64 3.92 -25.39
N GLU A 218 19.58 3.29 -25.89
CA GLU A 218 18.65 2.48 -25.10
C GLU A 218 18.91 1.00 -25.39
N THR A 219 19.04 0.19 -24.34
CA THR A 219 19.11 -1.27 -24.44
C THR A 219 17.89 -1.85 -23.72
N LYS A 220 17.03 -2.55 -24.47
CA LYS A 220 15.83 -3.20 -23.94
C LYS A 220 16.20 -4.51 -23.25
N LEU A 221 15.69 -4.69 -22.04
CA LEU A 221 15.89 -5.86 -21.21
C LEU A 221 14.56 -6.61 -21.17
N LEU A 222 14.46 -7.72 -21.90
CA LEU A 222 13.23 -8.52 -21.96
C LEU A 222 13.02 -9.30 -20.67
N THR A 223 14.04 -10.00 -20.22
CA THR A 223 14.01 -10.81 -19.02
C THR A 223 14.25 -9.97 -17.79
N SER A 224 13.70 -10.43 -16.66
CA SER A 224 14.02 -9.83 -15.38
C SER A 224 15.52 -9.91 -15.08
N GLU A 225 16.09 -8.83 -14.57
CA GLU A 225 17.45 -8.79 -14.00
C GLU A 225 17.42 -8.94 -12.47
N PHE A 226 16.25 -9.16 -11.88
CA PHE A 226 16.10 -9.33 -10.44
C PHE A 226 16.43 -10.77 -10.01
N GLY A 227 17.08 -10.92 -8.85
CA GLY A 227 17.70 -12.19 -8.45
C GLY A 227 16.73 -13.37 -8.35
N ASP A 228 15.52 -13.15 -7.83
CA ASP A 228 14.51 -14.20 -7.66
C ASP A 228 13.83 -14.60 -8.99
N ASP A 229 13.91 -13.73 -10.00
CA ASP A 229 13.15 -13.84 -11.26
C ASP A 229 14.06 -13.87 -12.51
N LEU A 230 15.37 -13.98 -12.30
CA LEU A 230 16.42 -13.80 -13.31
C LEU A 230 16.18 -14.68 -14.55
N ASP A 231 16.39 -14.09 -15.73
CA ASP A 231 16.30 -14.75 -17.04
C ASP A 231 14.90 -15.32 -17.38
N SER A 232 13.85 -14.80 -16.73
CA SER A 232 12.46 -15.20 -16.96
C SER A 232 11.54 -14.02 -17.28
N LEU A 233 10.28 -14.32 -17.63
CA LEU A 233 9.17 -13.38 -17.65
C LEU A 233 8.27 -13.63 -16.41
N PRO A 234 8.53 -12.94 -15.28
CA PRO A 234 7.68 -13.04 -14.10
C PRO A 234 6.33 -12.37 -14.34
N MET A 235 5.26 -13.07 -13.99
CA MET A 235 3.89 -12.55 -14.11
C MET A 235 3.69 -11.27 -13.30
N TYR A 236 4.33 -11.20 -12.13
CA TYR A 236 4.28 -10.05 -11.24
C TYR A 236 4.70 -8.74 -11.93
N GLU A 237 5.82 -8.75 -12.67
CA GLU A 237 6.28 -7.56 -13.38
C GLU A 237 5.28 -7.13 -14.46
N GLN A 238 4.68 -8.10 -15.16
CA GLN A 238 3.65 -7.83 -16.17
C GLN A 238 2.36 -7.26 -15.55
N ILE A 239 1.93 -7.79 -14.41
CA ILE A 239 0.79 -7.27 -13.64
C ILE A 239 1.06 -5.83 -13.21
N TYR A 240 2.23 -5.55 -12.65
CA TYR A 240 2.57 -4.21 -12.17
C TYR A 240 2.89 -3.22 -13.30
N ALA A 241 3.26 -3.68 -14.50
CA ALA A 241 3.33 -2.83 -15.67
C ALA A 241 1.97 -2.16 -15.98
N LEU A 242 0.85 -2.80 -15.66
CA LEU A 242 -0.50 -2.27 -15.86
C LEU A 242 -0.98 -1.30 -14.77
N ALA A 243 -0.32 -1.22 -13.62
CA ALA A 243 -0.84 -0.49 -12.46
C ALA A 243 -1.06 1.01 -12.73
N GLY A 244 -0.01 1.68 -13.19
CA GLY A 244 -0.06 3.09 -13.57
C GLY A 244 -0.98 3.38 -14.75
N PRO A 245 -0.78 2.73 -15.92
CA PRO A 245 -1.62 2.91 -17.08
C PRO A 245 -3.10 2.75 -16.77
N THR A 246 -3.50 1.74 -16.00
CA THR A 246 -4.92 1.52 -15.67
C THR A 246 -5.50 2.63 -14.81
N GLN A 247 -4.75 3.16 -13.84
CA GLN A 247 -5.20 4.30 -13.04
C GLN A 247 -5.28 5.59 -13.89
N THR A 248 -4.37 5.77 -14.85
CA THR A 248 -4.46 6.85 -15.85
C THR A 248 -5.69 6.68 -16.73
N TYR A 249 -5.97 5.48 -17.24
CA TYR A 249 -7.16 5.18 -18.04
C TYR A 249 -8.46 5.51 -17.29
N ARG A 250 -8.51 5.22 -15.98
CA ARG A 250 -9.66 5.56 -15.14
C ARG A 250 -9.94 7.07 -15.08
N ILE A 251 -8.92 7.91 -15.25
CA ILE A 251 -9.04 9.38 -15.27
C ILE A 251 -9.39 9.89 -16.67
N THR A 252 -8.77 9.31 -17.69
CA THR A 252 -8.70 9.89 -19.03
C THR A 252 -9.59 9.21 -20.07
N GLY A 253 -9.97 7.95 -19.85
CA GLY A 253 -10.66 7.13 -20.84
C GLY A 253 -9.81 6.84 -22.09
N ASP A 254 -8.49 6.96 -22.03
CA ASP A 254 -7.64 6.72 -23.22
C ASP A 254 -7.74 5.27 -23.72
N GLN A 255 -8.40 5.09 -24.86
CA GLN A 255 -8.64 3.78 -25.47
C GLN A 255 -7.36 3.06 -25.88
N ARG A 256 -6.25 3.79 -26.08
CA ARG A 256 -4.97 3.17 -26.41
C ARG A 256 -4.38 2.44 -25.21
N ILE A 257 -4.60 2.97 -24.00
CA ILE A 257 -4.26 2.27 -22.76
C ILE A 257 -5.16 1.04 -22.58
N ARG A 258 -6.46 1.19 -22.87
CA ARG A 258 -7.41 0.07 -22.78
C ARG A 258 -6.99 -1.10 -23.67
N ASP A 259 -6.57 -0.82 -24.89
CA ASP A 259 -6.09 -1.82 -25.83
C ASP A 259 -4.86 -2.57 -25.29
N ASP A 260 -3.90 -1.86 -24.70
CA ASP A 260 -2.72 -2.47 -24.08
C ASP A 260 -3.07 -3.37 -22.90
N ILE A 261 -4.05 -2.96 -22.07
CA ILE A 261 -4.53 -3.75 -20.94
C ILE A 261 -5.20 -5.03 -21.42
N ASP A 262 -6.14 -4.94 -22.37
CA ASP A 262 -6.86 -6.11 -22.89
C ASP A 262 -5.86 -7.13 -23.49
N LYS A 263 -4.90 -6.68 -24.32
CA LYS A 263 -3.87 -7.55 -24.90
C LYS A 263 -2.89 -8.15 -23.89
N THR A 264 -2.62 -7.44 -22.79
CA THR A 264 -1.79 -8.00 -21.70
C THR A 264 -2.58 -9.03 -20.89
N ILE A 265 -3.89 -8.86 -20.72
CA ILE A 265 -4.76 -9.89 -20.11
C ILE A 265 -4.81 -11.14 -21.00
N ASP A 266 -4.86 -10.97 -22.32
CA ASP A 266 -4.84 -12.10 -23.25
C ASP A 266 -3.53 -12.92 -23.14
N LEU A 267 -2.39 -12.28 -22.87
CA LEU A 267 -1.13 -12.97 -22.53
C LEU A 267 -1.30 -13.82 -21.26
N PHE A 268 -1.92 -13.25 -20.22
CA PHE A 268 -2.16 -13.97 -18.96
C PHE A 268 -3.05 -15.19 -19.17
N GLU A 269 -4.15 -15.03 -19.91
CA GLU A 269 -5.10 -16.11 -20.17
C GLU A 269 -4.54 -17.19 -21.10
N LYS A 270 -3.69 -16.82 -22.07
CA LYS A 270 -3.13 -17.76 -23.05
C LYS A 270 -1.93 -18.54 -22.51
N TYR A 271 -1.02 -17.88 -21.79
CA TYR A 271 0.28 -18.47 -21.46
C TYR A 271 0.54 -18.66 -19.96
N PHE A 272 0.06 -17.76 -19.09
CA PHE A 272 0.26 -17.90 -17.65
C PHE A 272 -0.81 -18.77 -16.97
N LYS A 273 -2.04 -18.77 -17.48
CA LYS A 273 -3.14 -19.54 -16.90
C LYS A 273 -2.84 -21.03 -16.99
N ASP A 274 -3.05 -21.75 -15.89
CA ASP A 274 -2.88 -23.19 -15.89
C ASP A 274 -4.01 -23.85 -16.71
N PRO A 275 -3.71 -24.49 -17.87
CA PRO A 275 -4.73 -25.08 -18.72
C PRO A 275 -5.32 -26.38 -18.14
N ASN A 276 -4.63 -27.02 -17.20
CA ASN A 276 -5.00 -28.31 -16.62
C ASN A 276 -5.60 -28.17 -15.21
N GLY A 277 -5.56 -26.98 -14.64
CA GLY A 277 -5.97 -26.71 -13.27
C GLY A 277 -6.58 -25.33 -13.10
N VAL A 278 -6.26 -24.70 -11.97
CA VAL A 278 -6.71 -23.35 -11.62
C VAL A 278 -5.54 -22.51 -11.13
N GLY A 279 -5.70 -21.19 -11.19
CA GLY A 279 -4.67 -20.19 -10.95
C GLY A 279 -3.78 -19.94 -12.18
N TYR A 280 -2.67 -19.25 -11.93
CA TYR A 280 -1.69 -18.85 -12.94
C TYR A 280 -0.29 -19.23 -12.46
N TYR A 281 0.54 -19.68 -13.40
CA TYR A 281 1.97 -19.85 -13.18
C TYR A 281 2.62 -18.51 -12.88
N SER A 282 3.68 -18.53 -12.08
CA SER A 282 4.36 -17.30 -11.68
C SER A 282 5.37 -16.79 -12.70
N HIS A 283 5.88 -17.66 -13.57
CA HIS A 283 6.94 -17.34 -14.52
C HIS A 283 6.75 -18.08 -15.84
N LEU A 284 7.18 -17.45 -16.93
CA LEU A 284 7.33 -18.06 -18.23
C LEU A 284 8.77 -17.93 -18.72
N HIS A 285 9.19 -18.88 -19.56
CA HIS A 285 10.41 -18.74 -20.32
C HIS A 285 10.25 -17.66 -21.41
N PRO A 286 11.19 -16.71 -21.57
CA PRO A 286 11.03 -15.53 -22.41
C PRO A 286 10.89 -15.78 -23.92
N ILE A 287 11.25 -16.99 -24.39
CA ILE A 287 11.20 -17.33 -25.82
C ILE A 287 10.06 -18.28 -26.13
N THR A 288 9.89 -19.33 -25.32
CA THR A 288 8.88 -20.37 -25.57
C THR A 288 7.55 -20.08 -24.90
N LEU A 289 7.51 -19.10 -23.99
CA LEU A 289 6.34 -18.74 -23.18
C LEU A 289 5.73 -19.93 -22.44
N ASP A 290 6.58 -20.89 -22.05
CA ASP A 290 6.19 -22.08 -21.29
C ASP A 290 6.70 -21.98 -19.85
N ALA A 291 5.83 -22.29 -18.89
CA ALA A 291 6.12 -22.35 -17.46
C ALA A 291 6.91 -23.61 -17.05
N HIS A 292 7.06 -24.61 -17.94
CA HIS A 292 7.65 -25.91 -17.64
C HIS A 292 9.10 -26.06 -18.12
N GLU A 293 9.69 -25.02 -18.70
CA GLU A 293 11.07 -25.03 -19.15
C GLU A 293 12.05 -25.25 -17.98
N GLU A 294 13.04 -26.12 -18.18
CA GLU A 294 14.04 -26.44 -17.16
C GLU A 294 14.90 -25.22 -16.77
N SER A 295 15.07 -24.26 -17.69
CA SER A 295 15.81 -23.01 -17.44
C SER A 295 15.18 -22.13 -16.37
N LEU A 296 13.88 -22.28 -16.09
CA LEU A 296 13.20 -21.57 -14.99
C LEU A 296 13.61 -22.09 -13.61
N ALA A 297 14.33 -23.20 -13.52
CA ALA A 297 14.89 -23.76 -12.29
C ALA A 297 13.86 -23.83 -11.15
N HIS A 298 14.09 -23.10 -10.05
CA HIS A 298 13.22 -23.11 -8.87
C HIS A 298 11.86 -22.42 -9.08
N ASN A 299 11.67 -21.71 -10.20
CA ASN A 299 10.43 -21.06 -10.62
C ASN A 299 9.59 -21.91 -11.58
N LYS A 300 10.13 -23.01 -12.11
CA LYS A 300 9.45 -23.92 -13.03
C LYS A 300 8.10 -24.38 -12.44
N ALA A 301 7.02 -24.14 -13.18
CA ALA A 301 5.66 -24.56 -12.86
C ALA A 301 5.24 -24.26 -11.40
N ARG A 302 5.55 -23.05 -10.92
CA ARG A 302 5.15 -22.57 -9.59
C ARG A 302 3.94 -21.65 -9.66
N LYS A 303 3.17 -21.63 -8.56
CA LYS A 303 2.05 -20.70 -8.34
C LYS A 303 2.26 -20.00 -7.01
N ASN A 304 1.85 -18.74 -6.90
CA ASN A 304 2.02 -18.00 -5.65
C ASN A 304 1.00 -16.86 -5.48
N TRP A 305 1.09 -16.15 -4.35
CA TRP A 305 0.32 -14.92 -4.11
C TRP A 305 0.41 -13.95 -5.29
N ASN A 306 1.61 -13.69 -5.80
CA ASN A 306 1.85 -12.68 -6.82
C ASN A 306 1.21 -13.04 -8.17
N SER A 307 1.17 -14.32 -8.54
CA SER A 307 0.57 -14.75 -9.81
C SER A 307 -0.96 -14.85 -9.77
N VAL A 308 -1.57 -14.90 -8.58
CA VAL A 308 -3.04 -15.04 -8.45
C VAL A 308 -3.67 -13.78 -7.88
N GLY A 309 -3.14 -13.28 -6.76
CA GLY A 309 -3.75 -12.21 -5.99
C GLY A 309 -3.36 -10.80 -6.43
N ASP A 310 -2.14 -10.57 -6.92
CA ASP A 310 -1.71 -9.20 -7.25
C ASP A 310 -2.48 -8.58 -8.43
N HIS A 311 -3.16 -9.39 -9.26
CA HIS A 311 -4.09 -8.90 -10.28
C HIS A 311 -5.10 -7.89 -9.71
N ALA A 312 -5.71 -8.22 -8.57
CA ALA A 312 -6.79 -7.45 -7.97
C ALA A 312 -6.36 -6.01 -7.60
N PRO A 313 -5.38 -5.81 -6.69
CA PRO A 313 -4.96 -4.48 -6.26
C PRO A 313 -4.15 -3.71 -7.32
N ALA A 314 -3.40 -4.40 -8.20
CA ALA A 314 -2.51 -3.71 -9.13
C ALA A 314 -3.29 -2.98 -10.23
N TYR A 315 -4.23 -3.65 -10.90
CA TYR A 315 -4.94 -3.06 -12.03
C TYR A 315 -6.40 -3.48 -12.16
N LEU A 316 -6.76 -4.73 -11.82
CA LEU A 316 -8.05 -5.30 -12.21
C LEU A 316 -9.24 -4.62 -11.52
N ILE A 317 -9.09 -4.24 -10.25
CA ILE A 317 -10.10 -3.43 -9.54
C ILE A 317 -10.29 -2.07 -10.23
N ASN A 318 -9.20 -1.37 -10.56
CA ASN A 318 -9.29 -0.06 -11.22
C ASN A 318 -9.84 -0.17 -12.65
N LEU A 319 -9.55 -1.27 -13.35
CA LEU A 319 -10.10 -1.57 -14.66
C LEU A 319 -11.61 -1.81 -14.59
N TRP A 320 -12.06 -2.57 -13.60
CA TRP A 320 -13.49 -2.77 -13.35
C TRP A 320 -14.17 -1.45 -12.97
N LEU A 321 -13.58 -0.65 -12.08
CA LEU A 321 -14.10 0.67 -11.71
C LEU A 321 -14.21 1.61 -12.92
N ALA A 322 -13.25 1.56 -13.85
CA ALA A 322 -13.25 2.39 -15.05
C ALA A 322 -14.24 1.93 -16.14
N SER A 323 -14.54 0.63 -16.22
CA SER A 323 -15.30 0.04 -17.35
C SER A 323 -16.68 -0.52 -16.97
N GLY A 324 -16.84 -1.00 -15.74
CA GLY A 324 -18.03 -1.72 -15.26
C GLY A 324 -18.31 -3.04 -15.98
N GLU A 325 -17.35 -3.59 -16.73
CA GLU A 325 -17.57 -4.81 -17.51
C GLU A 325 -17.56 -6.06 -16.62
N GLN A 326 -18.56 -6.93 -16.82
CA GLN A 326 -18.73 -8.16 -16.05
C GLN A 326 -17.52 -9.09 -16.12
N LYS A 327 -16.83 -9.18 -17.27
CA LYS A 327 -15.65 -10.05 -17.43
C LYS A 327 -14.53 -9.77 -16.42
N HIS A 328 -14.39 -8.51 -15.97
CA HIS A 328 -13.38 -8.14 -14.98
C HIS A 328 -13.83 -8.48 -13.55
N ALA A 329 -15.14 -8.41 -13.28
CA ALA A 329 -15.71 -8.89 -12.02
C ALA A 329 -15.60 -10.42 -11.90
N ASP A 330 -15.86 -11.15 -12.99
CA ASP A 330 -15.71 -12.60 -13.05
C ASP A 330 -14.24 -13.02 -12.86
N PHE A 331 -13.30 -12.24 -13.40
CA PHE A 331 -11.88 -12.47 -13.18
C PHE A 331 -11.50 -12.21 -11.71
N LEU A 332 -11.96 -11.11 -11.09
CA LEU A 332 -11.77 -10.91 -9.64
C LEU A 332 -12.33 -12.07 -8.81
N GLU A 333 -13.54 -12.53 -9.13
CA GLU A 333 -14.15 -13.68 -8.45
C GLU A 333 -13.29 -14.95 -8.60
N TYR A 334 -12.78 -15.23 -9.80
CA TYR A 334 -11.88 -16.35 -10.04
C TYR A 334 -10.59 -16.29 -9.21
N THR A 335 -9.96 -15.11 -9.10
CA THR A 335 -8.75 -14.96 -8.27
C THR A 335 -9.06 -15.18 -6.81
N PHE A 336 -10.13 -14.58 -6.27
CA PHE A 336 -10.48 -14.71 -4.85
C PHE A 336 -10.97 -16.11 -4.48
N ASP A 337 -11.72 -16.80 -5.35
CA ASP A 337 -12.08 -18.22 -5.16
C ASP A 337 -10.84 -19.11 -5.09
N THR A 338 -9.83 -18.81 -5.92
CA THR A 338 -8.56 -19.53 -5.89
C THR A 338 -7.82 -19.27 -4.58
N ILE A 339 -7.77 -18.01 -4.13
CA ILE A 339 -7.11 -17.62 -2.88
C ILE A 339 -7.81 -18.28 -1.67
N THR A 340 -9.14 -18.20 -1.57
CA THR A 340 -9.89 -18.78 -0.44
C THR A 340 -9.78 -20.29 -0.37
N LYS A 341 -9.61 -20.96 -1.51
CA LYS A 341 -9.44 -22.41 -1.58
C LYS A 341 -8.06 -22.90 -1.12
N TYR A 342 -6.98 -22.25 -1.54
CA TYR A 342 -5.63 -22.83 -1.41
C TYR A 342 -4.72 -22.16 -0.39
N PHE A 343 -4.92 -20.87 -0.09
CA PHE A 343 -4.03 -20.10 0.78
C PHE A 343 -4.21 -20.36 2.28
N PRO A 344 -5.41 -20.67 2.80
CA PRO A 344 -5.57 -21.01 4.22
C PRO A 344 -4.69 -22.19 4.64
N ASP A 345 -4.01 -22.05 5.78
CA ASP A 345 -3.19 -23.12 6.37
C ASP A 345 -3.24 -23.09 7.91
N TYR A 346 -4.42 -22.80 8.45
CA TYR A 346 -4.60 -22.45 9.86
C TYR A 346 -4.51 -23.61 10.84
N GLU A 347 -4.44 -24.84 10.34
CA GLU A 347 -4.10 -26.02 11.16
C GLU A 347 -2.61 -26.08 11.50
N ASN A 348 -1.75 -25.44 10.69
CA ASN A 348 -0.30 -25.52 10.82
C ASN A 348 0.36 -24.18 11.21
N SER A 349 -0.26 -23.05 10.87
CA SER A 349 0.31 -21.72 11.10
C SER A 349 -0.79 -20.66 11.18
N PRO A 350 -0.63 -19.57 11.97
CA PRO A 350 -1.55 -18.44 11.90
C PRO A 350 -1.47 -17.66 10.58
N PHE A 351 -0.52 -17.98 9.70
CA PHE A 351 -0.29 -17.32 8.42
C PHE A 351 -0.69 -18.19 7.24
N VAL A 352 -1.10 -17.56 6.14
CA VAL A 352 -1.35 -18.23 4.86
C VAL A 352 -0.12 -18.94 4.32
N GLN A 353 -0.33 -19.92 3.43
CA GLN A 353 0.69 -20.46 2.55
C GLN A 353 0.67 -19.65 1.24
N GLU A 354 1.83 -19.12 0.84
CA GLU A 354 1.90 -18.18 -0.30
C GLU A 354 2.51 -18.77 -1.57
N LYS A 355 3.24 -19.89 -1.48
CA LYS A 355 3.92 -20.53 -2.62
C LYS A 355 3.51 -21.99 -2.75
N PHE A 356 3.32 -22.41 -3.98
CA PHE A 356 2.79 -23.72 -4.34
C PHE A 356 3.48 -24.29 -5.57
N PHE A 357 3.55 -25.62 -5.61
CA PHE A 357 3.80 -26.36 -6.84
C PHE A 357 2.57 -26.30 -7.76
N GLU A 358 2.73 -26.77 -8.99
CA GLU A 358 1.68 -26.82 -10.01
C GLU A 358 0.36 -27.44 -9.49
N ASP A 359 0.47 -28.53 -8.74
CA ASP A 359 -0.64 -29.30 -8.17
C ASP A 359 -1.25 -28.69 -6.90
N TRP A 360 -0.87 -27.46 -6.55
CA TRP A 360 -1.24 -26.77 -5.30
C TRP A 360 -0.71 -27.41 -4.02
N SER A 361 0.23 -28.36 -4.10
CA SER A 361 1.00 -28.75 -2.91
C SER A 361 1.89 -27.59 -2.46
N LYS A 362 2.12 -27.48 -1.15
CA LYS A 362 2.79 -26.33 -0.53
C LYS A 362 4.27 -26.33 -0.87
N ASP A 363 4.78 -25.25 -1.47
CA ASP A 363 6.22 -25.03 -1.61
C ASP A 363 6.74 -24.24 -0.40
N GLN A 364 7.42 -24.93 0.50
CA GLN A 364 8.02 -24.37 1.71
C GLN A 364 9.56 -24.35 1.64
N THR A 365 10.10 -24.53 0.43
CA THR A 365 11.54 -24.67 0.18
C THR A 365 12.08 -23.61 -0.78
N TRP A 366 11.20 -22.81 -1.36
CA TRP A 366 11.55 -21.79 -2.35
C TRP A 366 12.42 -20.67 -1.76
N GLY A 367 13.58 -20.44 -2.39
CA GLY A 367 14.41 -19.23 -2.25
C GLY A 367 14.65 -18.75 -0.82
N TRP A 368 14.57 -17.44 -0.60
CA TRP A 368 14.66 -16.84 0.73
C TRP A 368 13.38 -17.06 1.55
N GLN A 369 12.22 -17.28 0.92
CA GLN A 369 10.94 -17.34 1.63
C GLN A 369 10.79 -18.64 2.43
N GLN A 370 11.27 -19.79 1.95
CA GLN A 370 11.20 -21.07 2.68
C GLN A 370 9.80 -21.27 3.33
N ASN A 371 9.71 -21.71 4.60
CA ASN A 371 8.45 -21.74 5.37
C ASN A 371 8.28 -20.46 6.24
N ARG A 372 8.39 -19.29 5.62
CA ARG A 372 8.28 -17.98 6.30
C ARG A 372 7.09 -17.20 5.76
N ALA A 373 6.49 -16.37 6.62
CA ALA A 373 5.31 -15.58 6.30
C ALA A 373 5.66 -14.12 6.11
N VAL A 374 5.14 -13.54 5.03
CA VAL A 374 5.13 -12.10 4.84
C VAL A 374 3.87 -11.55 5.51
N VAL A 375 4.06 -10.82 6.62
CA VAL A 375 2.92 -10.39 7.46
C VAL A 375 1.97 -9.51 6.66
N GLY A 376 2.52 -8.59 5.86
CA GLY A 376 1.77 -7.69 4.98
C GLY A 376 0.92 -8.41 3.94
N HIS A 377 1.34 -9.57 3.41
CA HIS A 377 0.52 -10.32 2.44
C HIS A 377 -0.76 -10.88 3.04
N ASN A 378 -0.72 -11.31 4.31
CA ASN A 378 -1.93 -11.76 5.00
C ASN A 378 -2.94 -10.62 5.09
N LEU A 379 -2.50 -9.45 5.56
CA LEU A 379 -3.36 -8.26 5.64
C LEU A 379 -3.81 -7.79 4.25
N LYS A 380 -2.94 -7.89 3.24
CA LYS A 380 -3.26 -7.62 1.83
C LYS A 380 -4.42 -8.47 1.33
N ILE A 381 -4.40 -9.77 1.61
CA ILE A 381 -5.50 -10.70 1.31
C ILE A 381 -6.79 -10.23 2.00
N ALA A 382 -6.75 -9.95 3.30
CA ALA A 382 -7.94 -9.61 4.07
C ALA A 382 -8.68 -8.39 3.49
N TRP A 383 -7.96 -7.31 3.20
CA TRP A 383 -8.60 -6.07 2.75
C TRP A 383 -9.09 -6.16 1.30
N ASN A 384 -8.41 -6.94 0.47
CA ASN A 384 -8.86 -7.27 -0.87
C ASN A 384 -10.13 -8.14 -0.88
N LEU A 385 -10.23 -9.12 0.03
CA LEU A 385 -11.44 -9.92 0.20
C LEU A 385 -12.64 -9.06 0.64
N ILE A 386 -12.44 -8.01 1.44
CA ILE A 386 -13.52 -7.08 1.82
C ILE A 386 -13.98 -6.23 0.64
N ARG A 387 -13.07 -5.83 -0.25
CA ARG A 387 -13.44 -5.21 -1.54
C ARG A 387 -14.27 -6.18 -2.37
N GLN A 388 -13.82 -7.42 -2.54
CA GLN A 388 -14.58 -8.43 -3.28
C GLN A 388 -15.94 -8.74 -2.64
N GLN A 389 -16.01 -8.78 -1.31
CA GLN A 389 -17.25 -8.97 -0.57
C GLN A 389 -18.29 -7.86 -0.88
N SER A 390 -17.82 -6.67 -1.25
CA SER A 390 -18.68 -5.54 -1.65
C SER A 390 -19.09 -5.60 -3.13
N LEU A 391 -18.38 -6.38 -3.95
CA LEU A 391 -18.70 -6.60 -5.37
C LEU A 391 -19.57 -7.86 -5.56
N THR A 392 -19.02 -9.03 -5.25
CA THR A 392 -19.67 -10.34 -5.37
C THR A 392 -19.56 -11.06 -4.02
N PRO A 393 -20.56 -10.90 -3.13
CA PRO A 393 -20.46 -11.39 -1.75
C PRO A 393 -20.47 -12.92 -1.67
N LYS A 394 -19.53 -13.50 -0.90
CA LYS A 394 -19.53 -14.91 -0.48
C LYS A 394 -19.15 -15.04 0.99
N GLU A 395 -19.81 -15.95 1.70
CA GLU A 395 -19.55 -16.14 3.14
C GLU A 395 -18.08 -16.48 3.44
N GLU A 396 -17.45 -17.28 2.58
CA GLU A 396 -16.04 -17.67 2.67
C GLU A 396 -15.07 -16.49 2.56
N TYR A 397 -15.37 -15.46 1.77
CA TYR A 397 -14.52 -14.26 1.66
C TYR A 397 -14.49 -13.51 2.97
N LEU A 398 -15.68 -13.25 3.53
CA LEU A 398 -15.81 -12.56 4.81
C LEU A 398 -15.22 -13.37 5.97
N ALA A 399 -15.46 -14.70 5.98
CA ALA A 399 -14.93 -15.58 7.00
C ALA A 399 -13.39 -15.59 6.98
N PHE A 400 -12.79 -15.67 5.81
CA PHE A 400 -11.33 -15.69 5.67
C PHE A 400 -10.70 -14.33 6.03
N ALA A 401 -11.27 -13.22 5.58
CA ALA A 401 -10.81 -11.88 5.96
C ALA A 401 -10.86 -11.67 7.48
N LYS A 402 -11.97 -12.06 8.14
CA LYS A 402 -12.09 -12.02 9.60
C LYS A 402 -11.07 -12.91 10.29
N LYS A 403 -10.82 -14.11 9.75
CA LYS A 403 -9.86 -15.04 10.33
C LYS A 403 -8.44 -14.47 10.34
N ILE A 404 -8.03 -13.83 9.25
CA ILE A 404 -6.76 -13.11 9.18
C ILE A 404 -6.73 -11.98 10.21
N ALA A 405 -7.74 -11.11 10.22
CA ALA A 405 -7.79 -9.95 11.10
C ALA A 405 -7.76 -10.30 12.59
N GLU A 406 -8.31 -11.45 12.98
CA GLU A 406 -8.26 -12.03 14.32
C GLU A 406 -6.83 -12.49 14.70
N LEU A 407 -6.15 -13.20 13.79
CA LEU A 407 -4.86 -13.85 14.08
C LEU A 407 -3.66 -12.91 13.98
N MET A 408 -3.70 -11.96 13.03
CA MET A 408 -2.54 -11.14 12.69
C MET A 408 -2.03 -10.27 13.85
N PRO A 409 -2.85 -9.63 14.71
CA PRO A 409 -2.34 -8.84 15.82
C PRO A 409 -1.40 -9.63 16.73
N ALA A 410 -1.78 -10.86 17.11
CA ALA A 410 -0.96 -11.70 17.98
C ALA A 410 0.28 -12.27 17.27
N ALA A 411 0.15 -12.63 15.99
CA ALA A 411 1.21 -13.35 15.27
C ALA A 411 2.23 -12.42 14.57
N GLY A 412 1.78 -11.28 14.06
CA GLY A 412 2.54 -10.45 13.11
C GLY A 412 2.79 -9.01 13.55
N SER A 413 2.20 -8.53 14.65
CA SER A 413 2.41 -7.15 15.12
C SER A 413 3.29 -7.06 16.36
N ASP A 414 3.96 -5.91 16.52
CA ASP A 414 4.71 -5.58 17.72
C ASP A 414 3.77 -4.94 18.76
N GLN A 415 3.20 -5.80 19.60
CA GLN A 415 2.24 -5.38 20.63
C GLN A 415 2.84 -4.46 21.72
N GLN A 416 4.17 -4.33 21.81
CA GLN A 416 4.83 -3.43 22.76
C GLN A 416 5.11 -2.06 22.17
N ARG A 417 5.59 -2.01 20.93
CA ARG A 417 6.13 -0.78 20.30
C ARG A 417 5.19 -0.20 19.24
N GLY A 418 4.17 -0.95 18.85
CA GLY A 418 3.33 -0.68 17.70
C GLY A 418 4.00 -1.10 16.38
N GLY A 419 3.19 -1.11 15.32
CA GLY A 419 3.61 -1.51 13.98
C GLY A 419 3.67 -3.03 13.78
N TRP A 420 4.02 -3.42 12.56
CA TRP A 420 3.92 -4.78 12.03
C TRP A 420 5.28 -5.28 11.58
N TYR A 421 5.63 -6.51 11.94
CA TYR A 421 6.90 -7.12 11.59
C TYR A 421 7.00 -7.42 10.09
N ASP A 422 8.24 -7.56 9.61
CA ASP A 422 8.52 -7.77 8.20
C ASP A 422 8.20 -9.22 7.74
N VAL A 423 9.08 -10.17 8.05
CA VAL A 423 8.86 -11.60 7.79
C VAL A 423 9.28 -12.41 9.00
N VAL A 424 8.45 -13.38 9.31
CA VAL A 424 8.60 -14.27 10.46
C VAL A 424 8.52 -15.72 10.04
N GLU A 425 9.08 -16.62 10.85
CA GLU A 425 8.91 -18.06 10.69
C GLU A 425 7.43 -18.44 10.87
N ARG A 426 6.84 -19.22 9.96
CA ARG A 426 5.42 -19.62 10.03
C ARG A 426 5.10 -20.50 11.23
N VAL A 427 6.08 -21.30 11.65
CA VAL A 427 6.00 -22.19 12.80
C VAL A 427 7.00 -21.73 13.84
N GLN A 428 6.54 -21.66 15.10
CA GLN A 428 7.37 -21.25 16.23
C GLN A 428 8.47 -22.30 16.46
N LYS A 429 9.74 -21.89 16.37
CA LYS A 429 10.89 -22.78 16.60
C LYS A 429 11.40 -22.74 18.05
N THR A 430 11.27 -21.59 18.70
CA THR A 430 11.82 -21.30 20.02
C THR A 430 10.85 -20.41 20.81
N GLY A 431 10.37 -20.92 21.95
CA GLY A 431 9.42 -20.19 22.80
C GLY A 431 8.04 -20.06 22.15
N ASP A 432 7.28 -19.07 22.61
CA ASP A 432 5.90 -18.78 22.23
C ASP A 432 5.78 -17.71 21.12
N LYS A 433 6.89 -17.38 20.45
CA LYS A 433 6.95 -16.33 19.42
C LYS A 433 7.44 -16.85 18.08
N HIS A 434 6.94 -16.23 17.01
CA HIS A 434 7.46 -16.41 15.67
C HIS A 434 8.80 -15.67 15.55
N GLN A 435 9.85 -16.37 15.10
CA GLN A 435 11.20 -15.81 15.00
C GLN A 435 11.28 -14.87 13.79
N PHE A 436 11.99 -13.75 13.94
CA PHE A 436 12.28 -12.85 12.81
C PHE A 436 13.25 -13.51 11.83
N VAL A 437 13.01 -13.31 10.53
CA VAL A 437 13.87 -13.83 9.47
C VAL A 437 15.15 -13.01 9.33
N TRP A 438 15.05 -11.69 9.48
CA TRP A 438 16.20 -10.78 9.50
C TRP A 438 16.41 -10.28 10.92
N HIS A 439 15.68 -9.23 11.30
CA HIS A 439 15.65 -8.63 12.63
C HIS A 439 14.27 -8.01 12.85
N ASP A 440 14.07 -7.32 13.96
CA ASP A 440 12.79 -6.71 14.36
C ASP A 440 12.39 -5.46 13.56
N ARG A 441 12.97 -5.28 12.36
CA ARG A 441 12.60 -4.17 11.47
C ARG A 441 11.19 -4.33 10.95
N LYS A 442 10.65 -3.20 10.53
CA LYS A 442 9.30 -3.03 10.02
C LYS A 442 9.40 -2.30 8.70
N ALA A 443 8.84 -2.91 7.66
CA ALA A 443 8.82 -2.35 6.31
C ALA A 443 7.61 -1.47 6.10
N TRP A 444 7.78 -0.37 5.34
CA TRP A 444 6.75 0.64 5.10
C TRP A 444 5.48 0.00 4.57
N TRP A 445 5.57 -0.75 3.46
CA TRP A 445 4.42 -1.24 2.72
C TRP A 445 3.55 -2.18 3.57
N GLN A 446 4.13 -2.91 4.52
CA GLN A 446 3.39 -3.81 5.42
C GLN A 446 2.58 -3.04 6.45
N GLN A 447 3.08 -1.90 6.92
CA GLN A 447 2.29 -1.00 7.76
C GLN A 447 1.08 -0.49 6.99
N GLU A 448 1.30 -0.14 5.72
CA GLU A 448 0.26 0.39 4.85
C GLU A 448 -0.82 -0.65 4.57
N GLN A 449 -0.44 -1.92 4.33
CA GLN A 449 -1.41 -3.02 4.20
C GLN A 449 -2.23 -3.22 5.47
N ALA A 450 -1.62 -3.07 6.66
CA ALA A 450 -2.33 -3.16 7.93
C ALA A 450 -3.35 -2.03 8.10
N ILE A 451 -2.96 -0.80 7.80
CA ILE A 451 -3.84 0.38 7.88
C ILE A 451 -5.04 0.17 6.96
N LEU A 452 -4.81 -0.17 5.69
CA LEU A 452 -5.89 -0.38 4.72
C LEU A 452 -6.83 -1.52 5.14
N ALA A 453 -6.28 -2.64 5.63
CA ALA A 453 -7.08 -3.76 6.10
C ALA A 453 -8.03 -3.39 7.23
N TYR A 454 -7.50 -2.80 8.30
CA TYR A 454 -8.34 -2.48 9.43
C TYR A 454 -9.27 -1.29 9.17
N LEU A 455 -8.89 -0.33 8.33
CA LEU A 455 -9.77 0.76 7.90
C LEU A 455 -10.99 0.25 7.11
N ILE A 456 -10.79 -0.56 6.07
CA ILE A 456 -11.92 -1.06 5.27
C ILE A 456 -12.77 -2.04 6.09
N MET A 457 -12.15 -2.91 6.90
CA MET A 457 -12.89 -3.82 7.77
C MET A 457 -13.76 -3.07 8.79
N TYR A 458 -13.23 -2.02 9.42
CA TYR A 458 -14.03 -1.18 10.31
C TYR A 458 -15.12 -0.43 9.54
N GLY A 459 -14.79 0.17 8.39
CA GLY A 459 -15.74 0.92 7.57
C GLY A 459 -16.92 0.09 7.06
N VAL A 460 -16.70 -1.22 6.81
CA VAL A 460 -17.73 -2.15 6.32
C VAL A 460 -18.45 -2.88 7.46
N LEU A 461 -17.74 -3.28 8.51
CA LEU A 461 -18.26 -4.19 9.55
C LEU A 461 -18.57 -3.50 10.89
N GLY A 462 -18.03 -2.31 11.14
CA GLY A 462 -18.31 -1.51 12.34
C GLY A 462 -17.70 -2.02 13.66
N ASP A 463 -16.84 -3.04 13.63
CA ASP A 463 -16.22 -3.61 14.83
C ASP A 463 -15.14 -2.67 15.41
N LYS A 464 -15.24 -2.40 16.71
CA LYS A 464 -14.34 -1.50 17.44
C LYS A 464 -12.92 -2.04 17.60
N GLU A 465 -12.71 -3.35 17.52
CA GLU A 465 -11.35 -3.88 17.48
C GLU A 465 -10.65 -3.51 16.17
N TYR A 466 -11.35 -3.51 15.04
CA TYR A 466 -10.76 -3.06 13.77
C TYR A 466 -10.44 -1.55 13.81
N GLU A 467 -11.31 -0.73 14.40
CA GLU A 467 -11.01 0.69 14.62
C GLU A 467 -9.73 0.88 15.44
N LYS A 468 -9.58 0.12 16.52
CA LYS A 468 -8.39 0.13 17.38
C LYS A 468 -7.13 -0.24 16.60
N GLN A 469 -7.15 -1.35 15.86
CA GLN A 469 -6.01 -1.82 15.07
C GLN A 469 -5.63 -0.83 13.94
N ALA A 470 -6.63 -0.23 13.27
CA ALA A 470 -6.40 0.80 12.26
C ALA A 470 -5.69 2.03 12.85
N ARG A 471 -6.17 2.52 13.99
CA ARG A 471 -5.58 3.67 14.71
C ARG A 471 -4.16 3.38 15.18
N GLU A 472 -3.91 2.21 15.76
CA GLU A 472 -2.57 1.82 16.22
C GLU A 472 -1.57 1.75 15.06
N ALA A 473 -1.96 1.11 13.95
CA ALA A 473 -1.14 1.00 12.75
C ALA A 473 -0.85 2.37 12.11
N ALA A 474 -1.90 3.20 11.95
CA ALA A 474 -1.76 4.53 11.37
C ALA A 474 -0.99 5.50 12.28
N ALA A 475 -1.14 5.38 13.61
CA ALA A 475 -0.35 6.14 14.56
C ALA A 475 1.13 5.78 14.48
N PHE A 476 1.47 4.49 14.37
CA PHE A 476 2.86 4.04 14.23
C PHE A 476 3.48 4.53 12.92
N TYR A 477 2.79 4.31 11.80
CA TYR A 477 3.25 4.77 10.48
C TYR A 477 3.54 6.28 10.47
N ASN A 478 2.58 7.10 10.91
CA ASN A 478 2.75 8.56 10.88
C ASN A 478 3.73 9.08 11.95
N ALA A 479 4.04 8.30 13.00
CA ALA A 479 5.05 8.68 13.98
C ALA A 479 6.48 8.43 13.50
N PHE A 480 6.71 7.37 12.70
CA PHE A 480 8.06 6.84 12.47
C PHE A 480 8.46 6.66 11.00
N PHE A 481 7.53 6.54 10.05
CA PHE A 481 7.87 6.31 8.64
C PHE A 481 7.98 7.57 7.80
N LEU A 482 7.30 8.65 8.18
CA LEU A 482 7.37 9.90 7.43
C LEU A 482 8.75 10.53 7.58
N ASP A 483 9.39 10.81 6.45
CA ASP A 483 10.67 11.51 6.41
C ASP A 483 10.37 13.01 6.26
N ASN A 484 10.31 13.72 7.38
CA ASN A 484 10.02 15.15 7.43
C ASN A 484 11.19 16.03 6.96
N ASP A 485 12.39 15.46 6.75
CA ASP A 485 13.58 16.21 6.34
C ASP A 485 13.73 16.19 4.80
N ASP A 486 13.70 14.99 4.20
CA ASP A 486 13.91 14.82 2.76
C ASP A 486 12.59 14.63 1.99
N GLY A 487 11.51 14.22 2.66
CA GLY A 487 10.20 13.93 2.09
C GLY A 487 9.97 12.44 1.80
N GLY A 488 8.71 12.08 1.50
CA GLY A 488 8.31 10.68 1.30
C GLY A 488 8.42 9.85 2.58
N VAL A 489 8.66 8.55 2.45
CA VAL A 489 8.74 7.64 3.61
C VAL A 489 10.08 6.92 3.68
N TYR A 490 10.46 6.47 4.87
CA TYR A 490 11.58 5.55 5.05
C TYR A 490 11.20 4.16 4.54
N PHE A 491 12.16 3.42 3.98
CA PHE A 491 11.93 2.03 3.56
C PHE A 491 11.67 1.15 4.79
N ASN A 492 12.58 1.16 5.76
CA ASN A 492 12.44 0.40 7.01
C ASN A 492 12.66 1.29 8.23
N VAL A 493 12.01 0.90 9.33
CA VAL A 493 12.37 1.35 10.69
C VAL A 493 12.75 0.14 11.53
N LEU A 494 13.60 0.34 12.54
CA LEU A 494 13.88 -0.66 13.58
C LEU A 494 12.65 -0.89 14.46
N GLY A 495 12.67 -1.92 15.31
CA GLY A 495 11.54 -2.23 16.20
C GLY A 495 11.09 -1.04 17.05
N ASN A 496 12.03 -0.21 17.51
CA ASN A 496 11.77 1.00 18.30
C ASN A 496 11.27 2.21 17.49
N GLY A 497 11.18 2.11 16.15
CA GLY A 497 10.72 3.19 15.27
C GLY A 497 11.83 4.09 14.71
N MET A 498 13.11 3.86 15.03
CA MET A 498 14.20 4.62 14.41
C MET A 498 14.40 4.23 12.94
N PRO A 499 14.65 5.16 12.01
CA PRO A 499 14.92 4.84 10.60
C PRO A 499 16.10 3.89 10.42
N TYR A 500 15.93 2.87 9.58
CA TYR A 500 16.98 1.93 9.21
C TYR A 500 17.57 2.32 7.85
N LEU A 501 18.76 2.91 7.84
CA LEU A 501 19.36 3.55 6.66
C LEU A 501 20.63 2.84 6.15
N LEU A 502 20.58 1.51 6.01
CA LEU A 502 21.69 0.70 5.50
C LEU A 502 21.38 0.11 4.11
N GLY A 503 22.41 0.01 3.26
CA GLY A 503 22.31 -0.65 1.95
C GLY A 503 21.29 0.01 1.02
N THR A 504 20.45 -0.82 0.39
CA THR A 504 19.33 -0.41 -0.49
C THR A 504 18.15 0.16 0.29
N GLU A 505 18.03 -0.15 1.58
CA GLU A 505 16.89 0.22 2.43
C GLU A 505 16.97 1.66 2.94
N ARG A 506 17.96 2.44 2.49
CA ARG A 506 18.02 3.89 2.68
C ARG A 506 17.46 4.69 1.50
N PHE A 507 17.09 4.01 0.41
CA PHE A 507 16.69 4.63 -0.84
C PHE A 507 15.21 4.98 -0.84
N LYS A 508 14.87 6.08 -1.52
CA LYS A 508 13.49 6.52 -1.81
C LYS A 508 12.95 5.89 -3.09
N GLY A 509 13.81 5.25 -3.87
CA GLY A 509 13.50 4.58 -5.12
C GLY A 509 14.40 3.37 -5.25
N SER A 510 13.82 2.22 -5.58
CA SER A 510 14.52 0.97 -5.89
C SER A 510 13.58 0.03 -6.64
N HIS A 511 14.06 -1.14 -7.05
CA HIS A 511 13.22 -2.22 -7.59
C HIS A 511 11.97 -2.48 -6.73
N SER A 512 12.13 -2.46 -5.40
CA SER A 512 11.03 -2.71 -4.46
C SER A 512 10.21 -1.48 -4.08
N MET A 513 10.72 -0.27 -4.30
CA MET A 513 10.12 0.96 -3.79
C MET A 513 9.99 2.03 -4.87
N SER A 514 8.76 2.47 -5.08
CA SER A 514 8.39 3.63 -5.88
C SER A 514 7.17 4.28 -5.22
N ALA A 515 6.66 5.38 -5.76
CA ALA A 515 5.59 6.18 -5.15
C ALA A 515 4.26 5.42 -4.90
N TYR A 516 4.12 4.18 -5.36
CA TYR A 516 2.88 3.39 -5.36
C TYR A 516 2.26 3.18 -3.97
N HIS A 517 2.92 2.41 -3.11
CA HIS A 517 2.31 1.91 -1.87
C HIS A 517 1.86 3.06 -0.94
N SER A 518 2.71 4.06 -0.74
CA SER A 518 2.38 5.21 0.11
C SER A 518 1.31 6.13 -0.49
N THR A 519 1.21 6.22 -1.83
CA THR A 519 0.11 6.98 -2.46
C THR A 519 -1.19 6.19 -2.50
N GLU A 520 -1.14 4.86 -2.67
CA GLU A 520 -2.28 3.95 -2.52
C GLU A 520 -2.86 4.05 -1.12
N LEU A 521 -2.00 4.01 -0.09
CA LEU A 521 -2.40 4.22 1.30
C LEU A 521 -3.16 5.53 1.45
N CYS A 522 -2.58 6.64 0.99
CA CYS A 522 -3.20 7.94 1.15
C CYS A 522 -4.54 8.04 0.40
N TYR A 523 -4.59 7.52 -0.83
CA TYR A 523 -5.80 7.50 -1.65
C TYR A 523 -6.93 6.75 -0.95
N LEU A 524 -6.69 5.49 -0.59
CA LEU A 524 -7.70 4.63 0.01
C LEU A 524 -8.02 5.01 1.46
N SER A 525 -7.05 5.52 2.24
CA SER A 525 -7.32 6.03 3.59
C SER A 525 -8.25 7.23 3.54
N ALA A 526 -8.06 8.17 2.60
CA ALA A 526 -9.00 9.28 2.41
C ALA A 526 -10.40 8.75 2.04
N VAL A 527 -10.50 7.77 1.15
CA VAL A 527 -11.77 7.12 0.77
C VAL A 527 -12.46 6.49 1.98
N TYR A 528 -11.78 5.61 2.72
CA TYR A 528 -12.39 4.85 3.81
C TYR A 528 -12.71 5.74 5.02
N ILE A 529 -11.78 6.61 5.42
CA ILE A 529 -11.98 7.50 6.57
C ILE A 529 -13.08 8.49 6.28
N ASN A 530 -13.08 9.16 5.12
CA ASN A 530 -14.07 10.18 4.84
C ASN A 530 -15.43 9.55 4.54
N LEU A 531 -15.51 8.55 3.67
CA LEU A 531 -16.80 8.06 3.16
C LEU A 531 -17.41 6.93 4.01
N LEU A 532 -16.60 6.05 4.60
CA LEU A 532 -17.15 4.93 5.38
C LEU A 532 -17.19 5.21 6.88
N ILE A 533 -16.20 5.92 7.43
CA ILE A 533 -16.03 6.06 8.88
C ILE A 533 -16.59 7.39 9.42
N THR A 534 -16.05 8.52 8.96
CA THR A 534 -16.39 9.87 9.47
C THR A 534 -17.55 10.52 8.74
N LYS A 535 -18.00 9.90 7.64
CA LYS A 535 -19.15 10.30 6.81
C LYS A 535 -19.04 11.74 6.26
N GLN A 536 -17.83 12.16 5.92
CA GLN A 536 -17.51 13.45 5.32
C GLN A 536 -17.49 13.37 3.79
N PRO A 537 -18.17 14.28 3.07
CA PRO A 537 -18.08 14.35 1.61
C PRO A 537 -16.64 14.56 1.12
N THR A 538 -16.27 13.97 -0.01
CA THR A 538 -14.93 14.10 -0.61
C THR A 538 -15.03 14.33 -2.11
N TYR A 539 -14.20 15.22 -2.64
CA TYR A 539 -14.13 15.47 -4.09
C TYR A 539 -13.15 14.52 -4.78
N PHE A 540 -13.52 14.09 -5.97
CA PHE A 540 -12.67 13.36 -6.91
C PHE A 540 -12.64 14.06 -8.27
N TYR A 541 -11.52 13.95 -8.97
CA TYR A 541 -11.23 14.70 -10.19
C TYR A 541 -10.88 13.79 -11.36
N PHE A 542 -11.46 14.06 -12.52
CA PHE A 542 -11.27 13.31 -13.76
C PHE A 542 -11.03 14.29 -14.92
N LYS A 543 -10.36 13.82 -15.99
CA LYS A 543 -10.10 14.63 -17.19
C LYS A 543 -10.23 13.79 -18.47
N PRO A 544 -11.43 13.31 -18.78
CA PRO A 544 -11.63 12.38 -19.88
C PRO A 544 -11.34 13.01 -21.25
N TYR A 545 -10.80 12.20 -22.16
CA TYR A 545 -10.83 12.48 -23.59
C TYR A 545 -12.26 12.35 -24.12
N PRO A 546 -12.58 13.09 -25.20
CA PRO A 546 -13.77 12.82 -26.01
C PRO A 546 -13.90 11.35 -26.37
N ASN A 547 -15.11 10.78 -26.23
CA ASN A 547 -15.39 9.38 -26.56
C ASN A 547 -14.47 8.37 -25.85
N GLY A 548 -14.00 8.70 -24.64
CA GLY A 548 -13.11 7.84 -23.86
C GLY A 548 -13.74 6.52 -23.40
N TRP A 549 -15.06 6.38 -23.49
CA TRP A 549 -15.78 5.11 -23.26
C TRP A 549 -16.85 4.91 -24.32
N LYS A 550 -17.13 3.64 -24.65
CA LYS A 550 -18.11 3.27 -25.69
C LYS A 550 -19.52 3.80 -25.41
N ASP A 551 -19.88 3.96 -24.14
CA ASP A 551 -21.17 4.46 -23.68
C ASP A 551 -21.15 5.96 -23.32
N ASN A 552 -19.99 6.62 -23.42
CA ASN A 552 -19.74 7.99 -22.95
C ASN A 552 -20.12 8.19 -21.46
N ILE A 553 -20.01 7.14 -20.65
CA ILE A 553 -20.30 7.15 -19.21
C ILE A 553 -19.00 7.09 -18.42
N LEU A 554 -18.74 8.15 -17.64
CA LEU A 554 -17.68 8.17 -16.64
C LEU A 554 -18.18 7.51 -15.36
N ARG A 555 -17.48 6.47 -14.89
CA ARG A 555 -17.74 5.79 -13.63
C ARG A 555 -16.82 6.38 -12.55
N VAL A 556 -17.42 6.91 -11.48
CA VAL A 556 -16.72 7.78 -10.52
C VAL A 556 -16.60 7.18 -9.12
N SER A 557 -16.98 5.92 -8.95
CA SER A 557 -16.77 5.23 -7.67
C SER A 557 -15.29 5.23 -7.31
N PRO A 558 -14.89 5.70 -6.11
CA PRO A 558 -13.48 5.83 -5.75
C PRO A 558 -12.79 4.48 -5.46
N ASP A 559 -13.55 3.48 -5.00
CA ASP A 559 -13.11 2.10 -4.81
C ASP A 559 -14.35 1.18 -4.90
N ILE A 560 -14.16 -0.13 -4.72
CA ILE A 560 -15.27 -1.07 -4.52
C ILE A 560 -15.76 -0.95 -3.06
N LEU A 561 -16.80 -0.13 -2.87
CA LEU A 561 -17.44 0.11 -1.57
C LEU A 561 -18.77 -0.65 -1.46
N PRO A 562 -19.30 -0.89 -0.25
CA PRO A 562 -20.59 -1.57 -0.09
C PRO A 562 -21.70 -0.91 -0.91
N PRO A 563 -22.52 -1.67 -1.66
CA PRO A 563 -23.58 -1.10 -2.47
C PRO A 563 -24.51 -0.19 -1.66
N GLY A 564 -24.72 1.03 -2.17
CA GLY A 564 -25.55 2.05 -1.51
C GLY A 564 -24.90 2.76 -0.32
N SER A 565 -23.62 2.52 0.01
CA SER A 565 -22.95 3.23 1.11
C SER A 565 -22.60 4.68 0.78
N VAL A 566 -22.51 5.02 -0.50
CA VAL A 566 -22.14 6.35 -0.99
C VAL A 566 -22.98 6.72 -2.23
N TYR A 567 -23.04 8.02 -2.54
CA TYR A 567 -23.72 8.55 -3.71
C TYR A 567 -23.03 9.84 -4.21
N ILE A 568 -23.26 10.23 -5.46
CA ILE A 568 -22.84 11.53 -5.99
C ILE A 568 -23.74 12.63 -5.43
N SER A 569 -23.19 13.58 -4.68
CA SER A 569 -23.94 14.75 -4.19
C SER A 569 -23.94 15.92 -5.16
N GLU A 570 -22.87 16.11 -5.93
CA GLU A 570 -22.78 17.16 -6.95
C GLU A 570 -21.68 16.84 -7.98
N VAL A 571 -21.85 17.38 -9.19
CA VAL A 571 -20.91 17.27 -10.31
C VAL A 571 -20.67 18.64 -10.90
N PHE A 572 -19.42 18.92 -11.26
CA PHE A 572 -19.03 20.08 -12.05
C PHE A 572 -18.26 19.63 -13.28
N ILE A 573 -18.55 20.26 -14.42
CA ILE A 573 -17.77 20.16 -15.66
C ILE A 573 -17.21 21.55 -15.94
N ASP A 574 -15.88 21.66 -16.02
CA ASP A 574 -15.17 22.93 -16.22
C ASP A 574 -15.63 24.03 -15.26
N ASP A 575 -15.74 23.67 -13.98
CA ASP A 575 -16.22 24.49 -12.86
C ASP A 575 -17.69 24.94 -12.93
N GLN A 576 -18.46 24.45 -13.91
CA GLN A 576 -19.89 24.71 -14.00
C GLN A 576 -20.70 23.54 -13.43
N PRO A 577 -21.76 23.79 -12.63
CA PRO A 577 -22.64 22.73 -12.14
C PRO A 577 -23.22 21.89 -13.28
N TYR A 578 -23.25 20.58 -13.09
CA TYR A 578 -23.72 19.62 -14.08
C TYR A 578 -24.70 18.63 -13.46
N THR A 579 -25.72 18.20 -14.21
CA THR A 579 -26.86 17.46 -13.66
C THR A 579 -27.19 16.14 -14.38
N ASP A 580 -26.52 15.79 -15.48
CA ASP A 580 -26.75 14.50 -16.17
C ASP A 580 -25.84 13.40 -15.55
N PHE A 581 -26.20 12.97 -14.34
CA PHE A 581 -25.50 11.92 -13.61
C PHE A 581 -26.49 11.04 -12.83
N ASP A 582 -26.12 9.78 -12.61
CA ASP A 582 -26.84 8.88 -11.71
C ASP A 582 -26.10 8.84 -10.36
N ALA A 583 -26.76 9.41 -9.35
CA ALA A 583 -26.19 9.56 -8.03
C ALA A 583 -25.85 8.22 -7.35
N TYR A 584 -26.67 7.20 -7.53
CA TYR A 584 -26.52 5.92 -6.82
C TYR A 584 -25.79 4.87 -7.64
N ALA A 585 -25.85 4.95 -8.97
CA ALA A 585 -24.98 4.16 -9.85
C ALA A 585 -23.53 4.68 -9.89
N LEU A 586 -23.27 5.87 -9.32
CA LEU A 586 -21.96 6.53 -9.33
C LEU A 586 -21.43 6.74 -10.75
N THR A 587 -22.31 7.24 -11.63
CA THR A 587 -21.98 7.49 -13.03
C THR A 587 -22.32 8.92 -13.45
N VAL A 588 -21.50 9.50 -14.32
CA VAL A 588 -21.72 10.80 -14.96
C VAL A 588 -21.80 10.55 -16.46
N LYS A 589 -22.90 10.96 -17.09
CA LYS A 589 -23.00 10.94 -18.54
C LYS A 589 -22.26 12.15 -19.09
N LEU A 590 -21.21 11.94 -19.88
CA LEU A 590 -20.40 13.04 -20.37
C LEU A 590 -21.13 13.79 -21.50
N PRO A 591 -20.96 15.12 -21.61
CA PRO A 591 -21.46 15.86 -22.76
C PRO A 591 -20.72 15.43 -24.04
N GLU A 592 -21.39 15.57 -25.18
CA GLU A 592 -20.72 15.45 -26.48
C GLU A 592 -19.82 16.67 -26.69
N THR A 593 -18.52 16.43 -26.88
CA THR A 593 -17.49 17.46 -27.02
C THR A 593 -16.34 16.95 -27.88
N GLU A 594 -15.62 17.85 -28.56
CA GLU A 594 -14.37 17.56 -29.27
C GLU A 594 -13.14 17.86 -28.42
N GLU A 595 -13.32 18.53 -27.27
CA GLU A 595 -12.27 18.92 -26.34
C GLU A 595 -12.32 18.10 -25.05
N ARG A 596 -11.17 17.95 -24.39
CA ARG A 596 -11.14 17.34 -23.05
C ARG A 596 -11.85 18.25 -22.05
N ILE A 597 -12.50 17.65 -21.07
CA ILE A 597 -13.25 18.36 -20.03
C ILE A 597 -12.72 17.98 -18.65
N ARG A 598 -12.75 18.91 -17.69
CA ARG A 598 -12.45 18.62 -16.28
C ARG A 598 -13.74 18.28 -15.55
N VAL A 599 -13.83 17.06 -15.04
CA VAL A 599 -14.97 16.61 -14.24
C VAL A 599 -14.55 16.57 -12.78
N LYS A 600 -15.27 17.31 -11.92
CA LYS A 600 -15.10 17.29 -10.47
C LYS A 600 -16.39 16.74 -9.85
N VAL A 601 -16.28 15.67 -9.09
CA VAL A 601 -17.43 14.99 -8.46
C VAL A 601 -17.28 14.99 -6.96
N GLN A 602 -18.33 15.36 -6.23
CA GLN A 602 -18.39 15.13 -4.79
C GLN A 602 -19.11 13.82 -4.52
N ILE A 603 -18.43 12.93 -3.80
CA ILE A 603 -19.03 11.70 -3.28
C ILE A 603 -19.35 11.93 -1.80
N SER A 604 -20.58 11.59 -1.42
CA SER A 604 -21.09 11.70 -0.06
C SER A 604 -21.54 10.34 0.45
N SER A 605 -21.50 10.16 1.77
CA SER A 605 -22.00 8.93 2.41
C SER A 605 -23.52 8.91 2.45
N ALA A 606 -24.12 7.76 2.16
CA ALA A 606 -25.55 7.55 2.42
C ALA A 606 -25.85 7.65 3.94
N LYS A 607 -27.07 8.08 4.26
CA LYS A 607 -27.53 8.29 5.64
C LYS A 607 -27.74 7.00 6.41
#